data_AF-A0A7C5Z363-F1
#
_entry.id   AF-A0A7C5Z363-F1
#
_cell.length_a   1.000
_cell.length_b   1.000
_cell.length_c   1.000
_cell.angle_alpha   90.00
_cell.angle_beta   90.00
_cell.angle_gamma   90.00
#
_symmetry.space_group_name_H-M   'P 1'
#
loop_
_entity.id
_entity.type
_entity.pdbx_description
1 polymer ?
#
loop_
_entity_poly.entity_id
_entity_poly.type
_entity_poly.pdbx_seq_one_letter_code
_entity_poly.pdbx_strand_id
1 'polypeptide(L)'
;MMKSQDLGQPGPAKRKTYKGGTRATWCPGCGDYGVLAALDKALLAYGRPEWEIVIVSGIGCSSRFPFFMDTYGFHSVHGRALAVATGLKLARPELTVIATGGDGDALDAPRRRPREGAGAGPLAGRGHLLRR
;
A
#
# COMPACT_ATOMS: atom_id res chain seq x y z
N MET A 1 0.14 -24.55 16.94
CA MET A 1 -0.66 -23.34 16.69
C MET A 1 -0.24 -22.30 17.71
N MET A 2 0.72 -21.44 17.39
CA MET A 2 1.16 -20.36 18.29
C MET A 2 0.00 -19.36 18.43
N LYS A 3 -0.38 -19.06 19.66
CA LYS A 3 -1.39 -18.04 19.94
C LYS A 3 -0.78 -16.70 19.56
N SER A 4 -1.57 -15.84 18.91
CA SER A 4 -1.22 -14.44 18.64
C SER A 4 -0.87 -13.64 19.91
N GLN A 5 -1.11 -14.21 21.08
CA GLN A 5 -0.87 -13.65 22.41
C GLN A 5 0.54 -13.91 22.96
N ASP A 6 1.33 -14.79 22.32
CA ASP A 6 2.70 -15.14 22.76
C ASP A 6 3.80 -14.33 22.03
N LEU A 7 3.42 -13.35 21.21
CA LEU A 7 4.35 -12.34 20.69
C LEU A 7 4.73 -11.42 21.85
N GLY A 8 5.77 -11.85 22.58
CA GLY A 8 6.30 -11.24 23.79
C GLY A 8 6.21 -9.72 23.75
N GLN A 9 5.61 -9.15 24.78
CA GLN A 9 5.44 -7.71 24.92
C GLN A 9 6.83 -7.06 25.01
N PRO A 10 7.30 -6.31 24.00
CA PRO A 10 8.37 -5.36 24.22
C PRO A 10 7.76 -4.24 25.03
N GLY A 11 8.35 -3.96 26.19
CA GLY A 11 7.93 -2.87 27.07
C GLY A 11 7.85 -1.54 26.29
N PRO A 12 7.04 -0.58 26.79
CA PRO A 12 6.68 0.61 26.04
C PRO A 12 7.94 1.37 25.62
N ALA A 13 8.25 1.37 24.33
CA ALA A 13 9.22 2.28 23.77
C ALA A 13 8.63 3.69 23.98
N LYS A 14 9.18 4.45 24.94
CA LYS A 14 8.81 5.86 25.20
C LYS A 14 9.30 6.75 24.05
N ARG A 15 8.71 6.58 22.87
CA ARG A 15 8.94 7.43 21.71
C ARG A 15 8.02 8.63 21.78
N LYS A 16 8.47 9.80 21.29
CA LYS A 16 7.66 11.02 21.23
C LYS A 16 6.92 11.19 19.90
N THR A 17 7.49 10.65 18.82
CA THR A 17 6.91 10.68 17.47
C THR A 17 7.58 9.61 16.59
N TYR A 18 6.81 8.99 15.72
CA TYR A 18 7.24 8.13 14.61
C TYR A 18 7.47 8.91 13.32
N LYS A 19 7.33 10.24 13.30
CA LYS A 19 7.69 11.05 12.14
C LYS A 19 9.22 11.05 11.95
N GLY A 20 9.65 10.87 10.71
CA GLY A 20 11.05 10.95 10.31
C GLY A 20 11.53 12.39 10.15
N GLY A 21 12.84 12.55 9.91
CA GLY A 21 13.45 13.86 9.68
C GLY A 21 13.12 14.48 8.32
N THR A 22 12.59 13.69 7.38
CA THR A 22 12.23 14.15 6.04
C THR A 22 10.95 14.98 6.07
N ARG A 23 11.01 16.21 5.56
CA ARG A 23 9.83 17.07 5.42
C ARG A 23 8.94 16.56 4.30
N ALA A 24 7.64 16.46 4.58
CA ALA A 24 6.66 16.08 3.58
C ALA A 24 6.50 17.14 2.50
N THR A 25 6.59 16.71 1.24
CA THR A 25 6.59 17.55 0.04
C THR A 25 5.20 17.67 -0.59
N TRP A 26 4.14 17.55 0.21
CA TRP A 26 2.77 17.72 -0.28
C TRP A 26 2.43 19.20 -0.47
N CYS A 27 1.38 19.47 -1.24
CA CYS A 27 0.88 20.82 -1.42
C CYS A 27 0.42 21.41 -0.07
N PRO A 28 0.57 22.73 0.15
CA PRO A 28 0.01 23.38 1.33
C PRO A 28 -1.50 23.11 1.45
N GLY A 29 -1.96 22.66 2.62
CA GLY A 29 -3.36 22.29 2.86
C GLY A 29 -3.75 20.87 2.43
N CYS A 30 -2.80 20.05 1.97
CA CYS A 30 -3.09 18.65 1.65
C CYS A 30 -3.57 17.84 2.88
N GLY A 31 -4.61 17.03 2.70
CA GLY A 31 -5.17 16.19 3.77
C GLY A 31 -4.22 15.12 4.29
N ASP A 32 -3.22 14.71 3.49
CA ASP A 32 -2.23 13.70 3.88
C ASP A 32 -1.41 14.14 5.11
N TYR A 33 -1.24 15.45 5.35
CA TYR A 33 -0.64 15.94 6.59
C TYR A 33 -1.43 15.54 7.84
N GLY A 34 -2.77 15.59 7.75
CA GLY A 34 -3.67 15.17 8.82
C GLY A 34 -3.59 13.66 9.05
N VAL A 35 -3.58 12.88 7.98
CA VAL A 35 -3.45 11.42 8.06
C VAL A 35 -2.10 11.01 8.63
N LEU A 36 -1.00 11.66 8.24
CA LEU A 36 0.33 11.43 8.80
C LEU A 36 0.37 11.73 10.32
N ALA A 37 -0.25 12.83 10.74
CA ALA A 37 -0.33 13.17 12.16
C ALA A 37 -1.24 12.21 12.96
N ALA A 38 -2.31 11.71 12.35
CA ALA A 38 -3.18 10.72 12.96
C ALA A 38 -2.48 9.36 13.10
N LEU A 39 -1.75 8.93 12.06
CA LEU A 39 -0.98 7.68 12.08
C LEU A 39 0.12 7.74 13.15
N ASP A 40 0.86 8.84 13.23
CA ASP A 40 1.86 9.07 14.28
C ASP A 40 1.27 8.92 15.69
N LYS A 41 0.12 9.57 15.96
CA LYS A 41 -0.60 9.43 17.23
C LYS A 41 -1.07 8.01 17.50
N ALA A 42 -1.56 7.31 16.47
CA ALA A 42 -2.02 5.93 16.59
C ALA A 42 -0.85 4.99 16.93
N LEU A 43 0.32 5.17 16.32
CA LEU A 43 1.52 4.38 16.62
C LEU A 43 2.05 4.67 18.03
N LEU A 44 2.00 5.92 18.48
CA LEU A 44 2.34 6.28 19.87
C LEU A 44 1.43 5.60 20.88
N ALA A 45 0.13 5.52 20.61
CA ALA A 45 -0.82 4.79 21.45
C ALA A 45 -0.61 3.27 21.37
N TYR A 46 -0.16 2.74 20.22
CA TYR A 46 0.14 1.34 20.01
C TYR A 46 1.41 0.88 20.76
N GLY A 47 2.38 1.79 20.94
CA GLY A 47 3.50 1.61 21.88
C GLY A 47 4.55 0.57 21.48
N ARG A 48 4.58 0.14 20.21
CA ARG A 48 5.58 -0.82 19.68
C ARG A 48 6.81 -0.11 19.15
N PRO A 49 8.00 -0.70 19.29
CA PRO A 49 9.20 -0.09 18.74
C PRO A 49 9.12 0.02 17.20
N GLU A 50 9.80 1.02 16.64
CA GLU A 50 9.76 1.30 15.19
C GLU A 50 10.21 0.14 14.30
N TRP A 51 11.13 -0.70 14.78
CA TRP A 51 11.63 -1.87 14.03
C TRP A 51 10.63 -3.03 13.98
N GLU A 52 9.56 -2.98 14.78
CA GLU A 52 8.43 -3.92 14.68
C GLU A 52 7.34 -3.43 13.73
N ILE A 53 7.44 -2.20 13.21
CA ILE A 53 6.43 -1.60 12.35
C ILE A 53 7.00 -1.45 10.94
N VAL A 54 6.22 -1.88 9.96
CA VAL A 54 6.56 -1.73 8.54
C VAL A 54 5.42 -1.04 7.82
N ILE A 55 5.71 0.09 7.17
CA ILE A 55 4.76 0.80 6.33
C ILE A 55 5.04 0.45 4.87
N VAL A 56 4.07 -0.20 4.23
CA VAL A 56 4.13 -0.57 2.81
C VAL A 56 3.23 0.38 2.03
N SER A 57 3.69 0.84 0.88
CA SER A 57 2.94 1.78 0.04
C SER A 57 3.08 1.48 -1.45
N GLY A 58 2.17 1.98 -2.28
CA GLY A 58 2.24 1.87 -3.74
C GLY A 58 2.86 3.11 -4.37
N ILE A 59 2.21 3.72 -5.36
CA ILE A 59 2.71 4.93 -6.04
C ILE A 59 1.64 6.04 -6.00
N GLY A 60 2.06 7.25 -5.65
CA GLY A 60 1.18 8.43 -5.58
C GLY A 60 1.65 9.42 -4.53
N CYS A 61 0.96 10.56 -4.41
CA CYS A 61 1.22 11.53 -3.33
C CYS A 61 1.06 10.87 -1.96
N SER A 62 -0.06 10.18 -1.75
CA SER A 62 -0.37 9.44 -0.53
C SER A 62 0.53 8.23 -0.27
N SER A 63 1.25 7.73 -1.28
CA SER A 63 2.18 6.61 -1.10
C SER A 63 3.57 7.03 -0.61
N ARG A 64 3.78 8.31 -0.33
CA ARG A 64 5.07 8.80 0.19
C ARG A 64 5.24 8.62 1.70
N PHE A 65 4.26 8.04 2.39
CA PHE A 65 4.27 7.85 3.84
C PHE A 65 5.52 7.17 4.38
N PRO A 66 6.06 6.10 3.77
CA PRO A 66 7.28 5.46 4.27
C PRO A 66 8.51 6.38 4.30
N PHE A 67 8.53 7.47 3.54
CA PHE A 67 9.65 8.43 3.56
C PHE A 67 9.56 9.43 4.72
N PHE A 68 8.37 9.61 5.29
CA PHE A 68 8.09 10.61 6.33
C PHE A 68 7.94 9.99 7.72
N MET A 69 8.10 8.67 7.84
CA MET A 69 7.97 7.91 9.07
C MET A 69 9.31 7.23 9.38
N ASP A 70 9.72 7.26 10.64
CA ASP A 70 10.91 6.57 11.14
C ASP A 70 10.54 5.16 11.59
N THR A 71 10.14 4.34 10.62
CA THR A 71 9.86 2.90 10.74
C THR A 71 10.48 2.19 9.55
N TYR A 72 10.43 0.86 9.51
CA TYR A 72 10.70 0.19 8.23
C TYR A 72 9.67 0.63 7.19
N GLY A 73 10.13 0.82 5.96
CA GLY A 73 9.35 1.40 4.89
C GLY A 73 9.60 0.68 3.57
N PHE A 74 8.52 0.36 2.83
CA PHE A 74 8.61 -0.20 1.50
C PHE A 74 7.72 0.58 0.52
N HIS A 75 8.34 1.24 -0.45
CA HIS A 75 7.64 1.94 -1.53
C HIS A 75 7.62 1.01 -2.75
N SER A 76 6.49 0.31 -2.92
CA SER A 76 6.30 -0.72 -3.94
C SER A 76 5.93 -0.13 -5.30
N VAL A 77 5.51 -0.99 -6.23
CA VAL A 77 4.98 -0.57 -7.53
C VAL A 77 3.49 -0.22 -7.43
N HIS A 78 3.02 0.57 -8.39
CA HIS A 78 1.64 1.07 -8.42
C HIS A 78 0.61 -0.06 -8.30
N GLY A 79 -0.30 0.07 -7.35
CA GLY A 79 -1.38 -0.88 -7.07
C GLY A 79 -0.95 -2.26 -6.58
N ARG A 80 0.26 -2.39 -6.04
CA ARG A 80 0.78 -3.65 -5.46
C ARG A 80 1.16 -3.56 -3.99
N ALA A 81 0.82 -2.46 -3.31
CA ALA A 81 1.06 -2.29 -1.88
C ALA A 81 0.49 -3.44 -1.04
N LEU A 82 -0.77 -3.83 -1.28
CA LEU A 82 -1.44 -4.91 -0.53
C LEU A 82 -0.83 -6.28 -0.82
N ALA A 83 -0.41 -6.55 -2.06
CA ALA A 83 0.23 -7.81 -2.42
C ALA A 83 1.56 -7.97 -1.68
N VAL A 84 2.38 -6.92 -1.65
CA VAL A 84 3.64 -6.89 -0.90
C VAL A 84 3.40 -6.98 0.60
N ALA A 85 2.47 -6.20 1.15
CA ALA A 85 2.13 -6.21 2.57
C ALA A 85 1.67 -7.60 3.04
N THR A 86 0.87 -8.29 2.23
CA THR A 86 0.41 -9.65 2.50
C THR A 86 1.59 -10.62 2.55
N GLY A 87 2.46 -10.60 1.54
CA GLY A 87 3.65 -11.44 1.50
C GLY A 87 4.56 -11.20 2.71
N LEU A 88 4.76 -9.93 3.08
CA LEU A 88 5.56 -9.55 4.25
C LEU A 88 4.96 -10.09 5.55
N LYS A 89 3.65 -9.91 5.75
CA LYS A 89 2.97 -10.38 6.97
C LYS A 89 2.97 -11.91 7.08
N LEU A 90 2.91 -12.62 5.96
CA LEU A 90 3.04 -14.09 5.93
C LEU A 90 4.47 -14.54 6.27
N ALA A 91 5.48 -13.85 5.74
CA ALA A 91 6.88 -14.19 5.98
C ALA A 91 7.36 -13.83 7.40
N ARG A 92 6.84 -12.72 7.96
CA ARG A 92 7.20 -12.19 9.29
C ARG A 92 5.94 -11.85 10.09
N PRO A 93 5.25 -12.86 10.65
CA PRO A 93 3.96 -12.68 11.33
C PRO A 93 4.02 -11.82 12.59
N GLU A 94 5.18 -11.62 13.19
CA GLU A 94 5.40 -10.78 14.36
C GLU A 94 5.40 -9.28 14.05
N LEU A 95 5.68 -8.89 12.80
CA LEU A 95 5.74 -7.48 12.41
C LEU A 95 4.33 -6.88 12.28
N THR A 96 4.19 -5.63 12.70
CA THR A 96 3.00 -4.82 12.44
C THR A 96 3.13 -4.21 11.05
N VAL A 97 2.39 -4.75 10.08
CA VAL A 97 2.43 -4.29 8.69
C VAL A 97 1.25 -3.37 8.42
N ILE A 98 1.52 -2.16 7.94
CA ILE A 98 0.52 -1.14 7.63
C ILE A 98 0.63 -0.80 6.15
N ALA A 99 -0.44 -1.02 5.39
CA ALA A 99 -0.52 -0.60 4.00
C ALA A 99 -1.09 0.82 3.90
N THR A 100 -0.43 1.68 3.12
CA THR A 100 -0.84 3.06 2.83
C THR A 100 -0.87 3.27 1.33
N GLY A 101 -1.81 4.06 0.82
CA GLY A 101 -1.94 4.30 -0.61
C GLY A 101 -3.14 5.18 -0.92
N GLY A 102 -3.17 5.72 -2.12
CA GLY A 102 -4.30 6.51 -2.62
C GLY A 102 -5.42 5.62 -3.12
N ASP A 103 -6.55 6.24 -3.40
CA ASP A 103 -7.68 5.62 -4.10
C ASP A 103 -7.27 5.05 -5.47
N GLY A 104 -6.54 5.84 -6.28
CA GLY A 104 -6.03 5.37 -7.57
C GLY A 104 -5.00 4.25 -7.44
N ASP A 105 -4.26 4.17 -6.33
CA ASP A 105 -3.34 3.06 -6.09
C ASP A 105 -4.08 1.79 -5.62
N ALA A 106 -5.02 1.93 -4.69
CA ALA A 106 -5.69 0.79 -4.06
C ALA A 106 -6.85 0.24 -4.88
N LEU A 107 -7.57 1.10 -5.60
CA LEU A 107 -8.88 0.79 -6.20
C LEU A 107 -8.90 0.90 -7.72
N ASP A 108 -7.89 1.49 -8.37
CA ASP A 108 -7.81 1.48 -9.83
C ASP A 108 -7.36 0.08 -10.30
N ALA A 109 -8.31 -0.84 -10.30
CA ALA A 109 -8.20 -2.02 -11.11
C ALA A 109 -8.23 -1.57 -12.57
N PRO A 110 -7.41 -2.15 -13.47
CA PRO A 110 -7.52 -1.84 -14.89
C PRO A 110 -8.96 -2.08 -15.30
N ARG A 111 -9.71 -1.00 -15.50
CA ARG A 111 -11.00 -1.09 -16.16
C ARG A 111 -10.63 -1.68 -17.51
N ARG A 112 -10.95 -2.97 -17.69
CA ARG A 112 -10.93 -3.55 -19.02
C ARG A 112 -11.96 -2.74 -19.77
N ARG A 113 -11.54 -1.67 -20.42
CA ARG A 113 -12.29 -1.14 -21.54
C ARG A 113 -12.54 -2.36 -22.39
N PRO A 114 -13.81 -2.70 -22.70
CA PRO A 114 -14.05 -3.62 -23.78
C PRO A 114 -13.14 -3.18 -24.91
N ARG A 115 -12.25 -4.06 -25.37
CA ARG A 115 -11.50 -3.75 -26.58
C ARG A 115 -12.56 -3.63 -27.66
N GLU A 116 -12.96 -2.41 -27.99
CA GLU A 116 -13.64 -2.14 -29.24
C GLU A 116 -12.68 -2.63 -30.33
N GLY A 117 -13.02 -3.76 -30.95
CA GLY A 117 -12.17 -4.44 -31.93
C GLY A 117 -11.49 -5.74 -31.49
N ALA A 118 -11.69 -6.25 -30.26
CA ALA A 118 -11.42 -7.66 -29.99
C ALA A 118 -12.56 -8.51 -30.56
N GLY A 119 -12.63 -8.56 -31.89
CA GLY A 119 -13.57 -9.40 -32.61
C GLY A 119 -13.40 -10.84 -32.15
N ALA A 120 -14.50 -11.44 -31.69
CA ALA A 120 -14.68 -12.88 -31.83
C ALA A 120 -14.43 -13.19 -33.31
N GLY A 121 -13.33 -13.89 -33.61
CA GLY A 121 -12.99 -14.26 -34.97
C GLY A 121 -14.14 -15.03 -35.61
N PRO A 122 -14.52 -14.75 -36.87
CA PRO A 122 -15.64 -15.42 -37.50
C PRO A 122 -15.23 -16.84 -37.87
N LEU A 123 -15.59 -17.81 -37.03
CA LEU A 123 -15.85 -19.18 -37.46
C LEU A 123 -17.27 -19.24 -38.04
N ALA A 124 -17.49 -18.56 -39.16
CA ALA A 124 -18.73 -18.68 -39.92
C ALA A 124 -18.44 -18.48 -41.41
N GLY A 125 -18.52 -19.59 -42.16
CA GLY A 125 -18.83 -19.59 -43.59
C GLY A 125 -17.80 -19.00 -44.54
N ARG A 126 -16.93 -19.86 -45.08
CA ARG A 126 -16.35 -19.63 -46.41
C ARG A 126 -17.51 -19.60 -47.42
N GLY A 127 -17.74 -18.49 -48.11
CA GLY A 127 -18.74 -18.46 -49.18
C GLY A 127 -19.16 -17.10 -49.73
N HIS A 128 -18.22 -16.29 -50.23
CA HIS A 128 -18.50 -15.22 -51.20
C HIS A 128 -17.16 -14.80 -51.80
N LEU A 129 -16.68 -15.41 -52.89
CA LEU A 129 -17.02 -15.07 -54.27
C LEU A 129 -17.32 -13.58 -54.52
N LEU A 130 -16.54 -13.05 -55.47
CA LEU A 130 -16.66 -11.78 -56.20
C LEU A 130 -15.88 -10.58 -55.63
N ARG A 131 -14.62 -10.57 -56.07
CA ARG A 131 -13.87 -9.37 -56.49
C ARG A 131 -14.76 -8.37 -57.24
N ARG A 132 -14.72 -7.10 -56.82
CA ARG A 132 -14.42 -5.95 -57.68
C ARG A 132 -13.70 -4.90 -56.84
#